data_AF-C6HX09-F1
#
_entry.id   AF-C6HX09-F1
#
_cell.length_a   1.000
_cell.length_b   1.000
_cell.length_c   1.000
_cell.angle_alpha   90.00
_cell.angle_beta   90.00
_cell.angle_gamma   90.00
#
_symmetry.space_group_name_H-M   'P 1'
#
loop_
_entity.id
_entity.type
_entity.pdbx_description
1 polymer ?
#
loop_
_entity_poly.entity_id
_entity_poly.type
_entity_poly.pdbx_seq_one_letter_code
_entity_poly.pdbx_strand_id
1 'polypeptide(L)'
;MSPSGPLDLRAKWLNQMGNPKTHSVWGQLWKMIYSDLNLRTIGLITEIEPNCPLNNPMVRRLAIEGYAPLQALGIRRLWSERGDDISLRRILFDMKRNIAVFTRKNYLDWSGLPYNMPRFTDEELSRIPVSPLPGSAFVSPDSPLMVTMRISQAHEQFDRLSKTSPVDRNPSDHIPKRLFEVLENHVQSSGIGKVINWCHQYVAHAGDPDHSIWKDLNPTWGDIESSQRTLAQVAQILSGFVLNGPASAQLVPTAQYDRFEYLEKVVDRETLQKARMKRAELEDNRNSWIMGDLLGVICW
;
A
#
# COMPACT_ATOMS: atom_id res chain seq x y z
N MET A 1 -0.85 12.84 24.25
CA MET A 1 -2.28 13.22 24.36
C MET A 1 -3.10 12.15 23.67
N SER A 2 -4.08 11.55 24.35
CA SER A 2 -5.02 10.62 23.72
C SER A 2 -5.90 11.39 22.73
N PRO A 3 -6.17 10.86 21.52
CA PRO A 3 -7.05 11.51 20.55
C PRO A 3 -8.41 11.82 21.18
N SER A 4 -8.90 13.06 21.05
CA SER A 4 -10.12 13.55 21.71
C SER A 4 -11.35 13.59 20.81
N GLY A 5 -11.20 13.33 19.50
CA GLY A 5 -12.32 13.27 18.57
C GLY A 5 -12.05 12.54 17.24
N PRO A 6 -13.07 12.44 16.36
CA PRO A 6 -12.98 11.78 15.06
C PRO A 6 -11.82 12.26 14.18
N LEU A 7 -11.55 13.57 14.16
CA LEU A 7 -10.47 14.18 13.39
C LEU A 7 -9.09 13.79 13.94
N ASP A 8 -8.92 13.74 15.26
CA ASP A 8 -7.65 13.34 15.89
C ASP A 8 -7.32 11.87 15.59
N LEU A 9 -8.34 11.00 15.61
CA LEU A 9 -8.18 9.58 15.27
C LEU A 9 -7.79 9.40 13.80
N ARG A 10 -8.45 10.11 12.88
CA ARG A 10 -8.04 10.11 11.47
C ARG A 10 -6.61 10.60 11.30
N ALA A 11 -6.25 11.72 11.91
CA ALA A 11 -4.90 12.28 11.80
C ALA A 11 -3.85 11.31 12.34
N LYS A 12 -4.14 10.63 13.45
CA LYS A 12 -3.31 9.54 13.99
C LYS A 12 -3.12 8.44 12.95
N TRP A 13 -4.20 7.89 12.38
CA TRP A 13 -4.11 6.81 11.41
C TRP A 13 -3.38 7.24 10.14
N LEU A 14 -3.65 8.44 9.61
CA LEU A 14 -2.93 8.98 8.46
C LEU A 14 -1.43 9.14 8.72
N ASN A 15 -1.03 9.57 9.92
CA ASN A 15 0.38 9.66 10.32
C ASN A 15 1.05 8.28 10.50
N GLN A 16 0.29 7.25 10.85
CA GLN A 16 0.79 5.88 10.96
C GLN A 16 0.89 5.21 9.58
N MET A 17 -0.05 5.53 8.69
CA MET A 17 -0.07 5.07 7.31
C MET A 17 1.02 5.76 6.48
N GLY A 18 1.02 7.09 6.46
CA GLY A 18 1.86 7.96 5.62
C GLY A 18 2.97 8.70 6.37
N ASN A 19 3.80 9.43 5.62
CA ASN A 19 5.03 10.14 6.01
C ASN A 19 6.29 9.23 5.99
N PRO A 20 7.40 9.64 5.32
CA PRO A 20 8.67 8.89 5.22
C PRO A 20 9.44 8.70 6.54
N LYS A 21 8.76 8.70 7.69
CA LYS A 21 9.36 8.19 8.92
C LYS A 21 9.57 6.68 8.78
N THR A 22 10.72 6.20 9.23
CA THR A 22 11.23 4.82 9.08
C THR A 22 10.23 3.71 9.41
N HIS A 23 9.23 3.99 10.24
CA HIS A 23 8.29 3.03 10.82
C HIS A 23 6.83 3.16 10.31
N SER A 24 6.51 4.08 9.39
CA SER A 24 5.15 4.12 8.81
C SER A 24 4.86 2.87 7.98
N VAL A 25 3.57 2.56 7.78
CA VAL A 25 3.15 1.40 6.96
C VAL A 25 3.71 1.51 5.54
N TRP A 26 3.51 2.66 4.88
CA TRP A 26 4.04 2.88 3.54
C TRP A 26 5.57 2.85 3.48
N GLY A 27 6.26 3.43 4.48
CA GLY A 27 7.72 3.37 4.54
C GLY A 27 8.27 1.95 4.68
N GLN A 28 7.58 1.07 5.42
CA GLN A 28 7.93 -0.34 5.54
C GLN A 28 7.64 -1.12 4.24
N LEU A 29 6.48 -0.88 3.61
CA LEU A 29 6.11 -1.47 2.30
C LEU A 29 7.14 -1.10 1.22
N TRP A 30 7.47 0.18 1.09
CA TRP A 30 8.42 0.65 0.08
C TRP A 30 9.78 0.00 0.20
N LYS A 31 10.32 -0.11 1.42
CA LYS A 31 11.60 -0.80 1.66
C LYS A 31 11.52 -2.27 1.26
N MET A 32 10.46 -2.95 1.67
CA MET A 32 10.24 -4.37 1.39
C MET A 32 10.17 -4.66 -0.12
N ILE A 33 9.35 -3.88 -0.84
CA ILE A 33 9.18 -3.97 -2.30
C ILE A 33 10.48 -3.61 -3.03
N TYR A 34 11.15 -2.53 -2.61
CA TYR A 34 12.39 -2.12 -3.26
C TYR A 34 13.50 -3.18 -3.14
N SER A 35 13.63 -3.82 -1.97
CA SER A 35 14.55 -4.95 -1.77
C SER A 35 14.18 -6.18 -2.60
N ASP A 36 12.89 -6.50 -2.77
CA ASP A 36 12.43 -7.58 -3.67
C ASP A 36 12.87 -7.33 -5.12
N LEU A 37 12.64 -6.12 -5.61
CA LEU A 37 13.02 -5.77 -6.97
C LEU A 37 14.55 -5.81 -7.15
N ASN A 38 15.32 -5.34 -6.17
CA ASN A 38 16.79 -5.37 -6.26
C ASN A 38 17.30 -6.81 -6.37
N LEU A 39 16.82 -7.73 -5.51
CA LEU A 39 17.27 -9.11 -5.59
C LEU A 39 16.88 -9.75 -6.92
N ARG A 40 15.63 -9.58 -7.37
CA ARG A 40 15.17 -10.18 -8.64
C ARG A 40 15.94 -9.65 -9.84
N THR A 41 16.28 -8.36 -9.86
CA THR A 41 17.13 -7.78 -10.90
C THR A 41 18.54 -8.37 -10.87
N ILE A 42 19.16 -8.50 -9.69
CA ILE A 42 20.49 -9.13 -9.55
C ILE A 42 20.44 -10.61 -9.95
N GLY A 43 19.40 -11.34 -9.54
CA GLY A 43 19.21 -12.75 -9.89
C GLY A 43 19.13 -12.96 -11.40
N LEU A 44 18.40 -12.10 -12.12
CA LEU A 44 18.38 -12.14 -13.58
C LEU A 44 19.78 -11.91 -14.17
N ILE A 45 20.54 -10.96 -13.64
CA ILE A 45 21.91 -10.70 -14.11
C ILE A 45 22.77 -11.95 -13.95
N THR A 46 22.68 -12.66 -12.82
CA THR A 46 23.47 -13.88 -12.60
C THR A 46 22.98 -15.07 -13.43
N GLU A 47 21.71 -15.08 -13.85
CA GLU A 47 21.16 -16.06 -14.80
C GLU A 47 21.67 -15.82 -16.23
N ILE A 48 21.70 -14.56 -16.68
CA ILE A 48 22.17 -14.19 -18.03
C ILE A 48 23.69 -14.32 -18.14
N GLU A 49 24.43 -13.91 -17.11
CA GLU A 49 25.89 -14.01 -17.05
C GLU A 49 26.35 -14.86 -15.84
N PRO A 50 26.35 -16.20 -15.97
CA PRO A 50 26.74 -17.08 -14.87
C PRO A 50 28.18 -16.90 -14.36
N ASN A 51 29.07 -16.32 -15.18
CA ASN A 51 30.46 -16.10 -14.84
C ASN A 51 30.73 -14.72 -14.22
N CYS A 52 29.71 -13.87 -14.07
CA CYS A 52 29.91 -12.55 -13.48
C CYS A 52 30.22 -12.65 -11.96
N PRO A 53 30.99 -11.69 -11.40
CA PRO A 53 31.29 -11.65 -9.96
C PRO A 53 30.08 -11.69 -9.02
N LEU A 54 28.89 -11.26 -9.48
CA LEU A 54 27.66 -11.32 -8.68
C LEU A 54 27.17 -12.76 -8.45
N ASN A 55 27.50 -13.69 -9.35
CA ASN A 55 27.17 -15.11 -9.19
C ASN A 55 28.19 -15.86 -8.30
N ASN A 56 29.10 -15.14 -7.65
CA ASN A 56 30.03 -15.73 -6.69
C ASN A 56 29.25 -16.43 -5.55
N PRO A 57 29.65 -17.64 -5.14
CA PRO A 57 28.95 -18.39 -4.09
C PRO A 57 28.75 -17.64 -2.77
N MET A 58 29.71 -16.79 -2.35
CA MET A 58 29.58 -15.98 -1.13
C MET A 58 28.52 -14.90 -1.30
N VAL A 59 28.52 -14.19 -2.45
CA VAL A 59 27.54 -13.15 -2.77
C VAL A 59 26.15 -13.76 -2.88
N ARG A 60 26.02 -14.86 -3.62
CA ARG A 60 24.76 -15.60 -3.78
C ARG A 60 24.23 -16.09 -2.44
N ARG A 61 25.11 -16.63 -1.59
CA ARG A 61 24.74 -17.09 -0.24
C ARG A 61 24.22 -15.93 0.61
N LEU A 62 24.95 -14.83 0.71
CA LEU A 62 24.52 -13.65 1.47
C LEU A 62 23.20 -13.07 0.94
N ALA A 63 23.02 -13.03 -0.38
CA ALA A 63 21.81 -12.54 -1.01
C ALA A 63 20.61 -13.44 -0.70
N ILE A 64 20.73 -14.76 -0.87
CA ILE A 64 19.63 -15.71 -0.65
C ILE A 64 19.32 -15.87 0.84
N GLU A 65 20.34 -16.13 1.66
CA GLU A 65 20.19 -16.34 3.11
C GLU A 65 19.75 -15.05 3.81
N GLY A 66 20.13 -13.87 3.31
CA GLY A 66 19.69 -12.59 3.87
C GLY A 66 18.29 -12.18 3.41
N TYR A 67 17.91 -12.50 2.17
CA TYR A 67 16.69 -11.97 1.56
C TYR A 67 15.41 -12.58 2.13
N ALA A 68 15.31 -13.91 2.23
CA ALA A 68 14.10 -14.54 2.77
C ALA A 68 13.80 -14.06 4.21
N PRO A 69 14.77 -14.01 5.14
CA PRO A 69 14.59 -13.38 6.45
C PRO A 69 14.21 -11.90 6.39
N LEU A 70 14.83 -11.11 5.51
CA LEU A 70 14.52 -9.68 5.36
C LEU A 70 13.06 -9.45 4.97
N GLN A 71 12.56 -10.22 4.00
CA GLN A 71 11.17 -10.16 3.56
C GLN A 71 10.20 -10.63 4.65
N ALA A 72 10.50 -11.77 5.27
CA ALA A 72 9.67 -12.32 6.33
C ALA A 72 9.58 -11.38 7.55
N LEU A 73 10.68 -10.72 7.92
CA LEU A 73 10.69 -9.68 8.96
C LEU A 73 9.88 -8.44 8.56
N GLY A 74 9.96 -8.00 7.30
CA GLY A 74 9.13 -6.92 6.78
C GLY A 74 7.65 -7.20 6.93
N ILE A 75 7.22 -8.38 6.48
CA ILE A 75 5.84 -8.87 6.58
C ILE A 75 5.40 -8.97 8.05
N ARG A 76 6.24 -9.57 8.90
CA ARG A 76 5.96 -9.70 10.34
C ARG A 76 5.75 -8.36 11.04
N ARG A 77 6.58 -7.35 10.74
CA ARG A 77 6.40 -6.00 11.32
C ARG A 77 5.09 -5.35 10.85
N LEU A 78 4.78 -5.46 9.56
CA LEU A 78 3.54 -4.92 8.98
C LEU A 78 2.28 -5.61 9.50
N TRP A 79 2.38 -6.84 10.00
CA TRP A 79 1.25 -7.61 10.52
C TRP A 79 1.35 -7.95 12.02
N SER A 80 2.14 -7.17 12.76
CA SER A 80 2.32 -7.35 14.20
C SER A 80 1.06 -7.05 15.00
N GLU A 81 0.84 -7.81 16.08
CA GLU A 81 -0.23 -7.59 17.06
C GLU A 81 0.17 -6.69 18.24
N ARG A 82 1.48 -6.38 18.38
CA ARG A 82 1.99 -5.66 19.55
C ARG A 82 1.39 -4.25 19.62
N GLY A 83 1.08 -3.81 20.85
CA GLY A 83 0.38 -2.55 21.08
C GLY A 83 1.21 -1.29 20.82
N ASP A 84 2.53 -1.42 20.85
CA ASP A 84 3.54 -0.37 20.62
C ASP A 84 3.98 -0.26 19.14
N ASP A 85 3.60 -1.21 18.29
CA ASP A 85 4.01 -1.24 16.89
C ASP A 85 3.10 -0.39 15.99
N ILE A 86 3.71 0.22 14.96
CA ILE A 86 3.00 0.77 13.81
C ILE A 86 2.90 -0.35 12.76
N SER A 87 1.78 -1.07 12.79
CA SER A 87 1.47 -2.17 11.87
C SER A 87 0.11 -1.96 11.21
N LEU A 88 -0.06 -2.52 10.00
CA LEU A 88 -1.32 -2.47 9.28
C LEU A 88 -2.43 -3.19 10.06
N ARG A 89 -2.09 -4.32 10.68
CA ARG A 89 -3.02 -5.10 11.50
C ARG A 89 -3.52 -4.31 12.71
N ARG A 90 -2.63 -3.59 13.39
CA ARG A 90 -3.00 -2.76 14.54
C ARG A 90 -3.90 -1.60 14.14
N ILE A 91 -3.61 -0.96 13.02
CA ILE A 91 -4.44 0.12 12.47
C ILE A 91 -5.83 -0.41 12.12
N LEU A 92 -5.95 -1.53 11.40
CA LEU A 92 -7.23 -2.19 11.11
C LEU A 92 -8.04 -2.45 12.39
N PHE A 93 -7.39 -3.01 13.40
CA PHE A 93 -8.03 -3.30 14.67
C PHE A 93 -8.51 -2.04 15.42
N ASP A 94 -7.70 -0.98 15.43
CA ASP A 94 -8.03 0.29 16.04
C ASP A 94 -9.20 0.98 15.31
N MET A 95 -9.19 0.97 13.98
CA MET A 95 -10.30 1.47 13.16
C MET A 95 -11.60 0.68 13.40
N LYS A 96 -11.51 -0.65 13.44
CA LYS A 96 -12.65 -1.55 13.71
C LYS A 96 -13.27 -1.30 15.09
N ARG A 97 -12.45 -0.94 16.10
CA ARG A 97 -12.93 -0.56 17.44
C ARG A 97 -13.58 0.83 17.47
N ASN A 98 -13.14 1.74 16.61
CA ASN A 98 -13.65 3.11 16.52
C ASN A 98 -14.61 3.29 15.33
N ILE A 99 -15.42 2.27 15.02
CA ILE A 99 -16.25 2.24 13.81
C ILE A 99 -17.21 3.44 13.69
N ALA A 100 -17.68 3.97 14.82
CA ALA A 100 -18.56 5.13 14.90
C ALA A 100 -17.97 6.40 14.26
N VAL A 101 -16.64 6.46 14.10
CA VAL A 101 -15.92 7.57 13.48
C VAL A 101 -16.13 7.62 11.96
N PHE A 102 -16.43 6.48 11.32
CA PHE A 102 -16.53 6.38 9.86
C PHE A 102 -17.96 6.66 9.35
N THR A 103 -18.50 7.84 9.69
CA THR A 103 -19.75 8.34 9.09
C THR A 103 -19.48 9.03 7.76
N ARG A 104 -20.50 9.12 6.89
CA ARG A 104 -20.45 9.90 5.66
C ARG A 104 -20.12 11.35 5.96
N LYS A 105 -20.77 11.95 6.97
CA LYS A 105 -20.50 13.32 7.40
C LYS A 105 -19.02 13.50 7.74
N ASN A 106 -18.47 12.67 8.62
CA ASN A 106 -17.07 12.77 9.02
C ASN A 106 -16.15 12.61 7.81
N TYR A 107 -16.44 11.66 6.91
CA TYR A 107 -15.66 11.41 5.71
C TYR A 107 -15.55 12.63 4.77
N LEU A 108 -16.63 13.41 4.62
CA LEU A 108 -16.63 14.66 3.85
C LEU A 108 -15.94 15.79 4.63
N ASP A 109 -16.26 15.95 5.92
CA ASP A 109 -15.67 16.97 6.79
C ASP A 109 -14.13 16.84 6.84
N TRP A 110 -13.62 15.60 6.84
CA TRP A 110 -12.19 15.27 6.83
C TRP A 110 -11.40 15.84 5.66
N SER A 111 -12.08 16.09 4.55
CA SER A 111 -11.52 16.67 3.33
C SER A 111 -11.96 18.12 3.13
N GLY A 112 -12.59 18.72 4.14
CA GLY A 112 -13.12 20.08 4.09
C GLY A 112 -14.28 20.24 3.10
N LEU A 113 -14.98 19.15 2.76
CA LEU A 113 -16.07 19.17 1.80
C LEU A 113 -17.43 19.29 2.51
N PRO A 114 -18.35 20.13 2.01
CA PRO A 114 -19.70 20.17 2.55
C PRO A 114 -20.47 18.89 2.18
N TYR A 115 -21.44 18.51 3.02
CA TYR A 115 -22.31 17.37 2.73
C TYR A 115 -23.24 17.63 1.54
N ASN A 116 -23.84 18.81 1.48
CA ASN A 116 -24.74 19.16 0.39
C ASN A 116 -23.96 19.83 -0.74
N MET A 117 -24.37 19.56 -1.98
CA MET A 117 -23.81 20.25 -3.14
C MET A 117 -24.06 21.76 -3.01
N PRO A 118 -23.01 22.61 -3.04
CA PRO A 118 -23.18 24.05 -3.06
C PRO A 118 -23.91 24.48 -4.34
N ARG A 119 -24.76 25.51 -4.21
CA ARG A 119 -25.35 26.19 -5.37
C ARG A 119 -24.44 27.35 -5.73
N PHE A 120 -24.01 27.39 -6.99
CA PHE A 120 -23.21 28.48 -7.53
C PHE A 120 -24.08 29.44 -8.32
N THR A 121 -23.76 30.72 -8.29
CA THR A 121 -24.42 31.75 -9.10
C THR A 121 -23.90 31.71 -10.54
N ASP A 122 -24.68 32.25 -11.49
CA ASP A 122 -24.26 32.37 -12.89
C ASP A 122 -22.97 33.21 -13.05
N GLU A 123 -22.77 34.18 -12.16
CA GLU A 123 -21.53 34.98 -12.09
C GLU A 123 -20.32 34.14 -11.65
N GLU A 124 -20.49 33.18 -10.73
CA GLU A 124 -19.41 32.27 -10.32
C GLU A 124 -19.07 31.26 -11.41
N LEU A 125 -20.09 30.77 -12.13
CA LEU A 125 -19.92 29.83 -13.23
C LEU A 125 -19.28 30.50 -14.47
N SER A 126 -19.62 31.75 -14.77
CA SER A 126 -19.05 32.51 -15.90
C SER A 126 -17.57 32.89 -15.72
N ARG A 127 -17.07 32.86 -14.49
CA ARG A 127 -15.64 33.06 -14.17
C ARG A 127 -14.78 31.81 -14.36
N ILE A 128 -15.40 30.66 -14.62
CA ILE A 128 -14.66 29.44 -14.94
C ILE A 128 -14.10 29.60 -16.36
N PRO A 129 -12.78 29.57 -16.58
CA PRO A 129 -12.23 29.67 -17.92
C PRO A 129 -12.71 28.46 -18.74
N VAL A 130 -13.60 28.71 -19.70
CA VAL A 130 -14.20 27.70 -20.59
C VAL A 130 -13.20 27.22 -21.65
N SER A 131 -12.07 27.90 -21.79
CA SER A 131 -11.03 27.57 -22.77
C SER A 131 -9.90 26.78 -22.09
N PRO A 132 -9.92 25.44 -22.13
CA PRO A 132 -8.70 24.67 -21.87
C PRO A 132 -7.66 25.07 -22.92
N LEU A 133 -6.46 25.45 -22.49
CA LEU A 133 -5.32 25.45 -23.42
C LEU A 133 -5.19 24.03 -23.99
N PRO A 134 -4.92 23.85 -25.29
CA PRO A 134 -4.70 22.53 -25.84
C PRO A 134 -3.60 21.83 -25.03
N GLY A 135 -3.95 20.72 -24.35
CA GLY A 135 -3.04 19.93 -23.55
C GLY A 135 -2.89 20.32 -22.07
N SER A 136 -3.53 21.39 -21.57
CA SER A 136 -3.56 21.65 -20.12
C SER A 136 -4.76 22.52 -19.71
N ALA A 137 -5.70 21.92 -18.97
CA ALA A 137 -6.70 22.66 -18.21
C ALA A 137 -6.26 22.66 -16.74
N PHE A 138 -5.48 23.67 -16.33
CA PHE A 138 -5.31 23.94 -14.91
C PHE A 138 -6.60 24.58 -14.39
N VAL A 139 -7.53 23.75 -13.94
CA VAL A 139 -8.70 24.22 -13.22
C VAL A 139 -8.31 24.38 -11.75
N SER A 140 -8.56 25.56 -11.18
CA SER A 140 -8.30 25.78 -9.75
C SER A 140 -9.04 24.72 -8.92
N PRO A 141 -8.39 24.06 -7.94
CA PRO A 141 -9.05 23.11 -7.03
C PRO A 141 -10.27 23.71 -6.34
N ASP A 142 -10.26 25.03 -6.13
CA ASP A 142 -11.32 25.79 -5.44
C ASP A 142 -12.36 26.38 -6.41
N SER A 143 -12.24 26.11 -7.71
CA SER A 143 -13.28 26.49 -8.67
C SER A 143 -14.60 25.77 -8.38
N PRO A 144 -15.75 26.37 -8.70
CA PRO A 144 -17.05 25.74 -8.56
C PRO A 144 -17.14 24.33 -9.17
N LEU A 145 -16.59 24.16 -10.38
CA LEU A 145 -16.56 22.88 -11.07
C LEU A 145 -15.76 21.82 -10.28
N MET A 146 -14.55 22.16 -9.84
CA MET A 146 -13.70 21.22 -9.10
C MET A 146 -14.27 20.89 -7.72
N VAL A 147 -14.89 21.85 -7.03
CA VAL A 147 -15.58 21.61 -5.77
C VAL A 147 -16.74 20.63 -5.97
N THR A 148 -17.58 20.85 -6.98
CA THR A 148 -18.69 19.96 -7.35
C THR A 148 -18.21 18.55 -7.64
N MET A 149 -17.16 18.41 -8.45
CA MET A 149 -16.57 17.11 -8.81
C MET A 149 -16.02 16.39 -7.57
N ARG A 150 -15.28 17.08 -6.70
CA ARG A 150 -14.72 16.49 -5.47
C ARG A 150 -15.81 16.00 -4.52
N ILE A 151 -16.90 16.76 -4.36
CA ILE A 151 -18.04 16.37 -3.53
C ILE A 151 -18.71 15.11 -4.11
N SER A 152 -18.99 15.09 -5.42
CA SER A 152 -19.59 13.91 -6.09
C SER A 152 -18.72 12.67 -5.92
N GLN A 153 -17.43 12.78 -6.23
CA GLN A 153 -16.46 11.70 -6.10
C GLN A 153 -16.35 11.19 -4.65
N ALA A 154 -16.34 12.10 -3.67
CA ALA A 154 -16.30 11.70 -2.25
C ALA A 154 -17.56 10.93 -1.85
N HIS A 155 -18.75 11.34 -2.31
CA HIS A 155 -19.98 10.60 -2.06
C HIS A 155 -20.02 9.26 -2.76
N GLU A 156 -19.63 9.18 -4.03
CA GLU A 156 -19.56 7.93 -4.80
C GLU A 156 -18.59 6.94 -4.15
N GLN A 157 -17.42 7.41 -3.72
CA GLN A 157 -16.45 6.60 -3.00
C GLN A 157 -17.04 6.10 -1.68
N PHE A 158 -17.76 6.94 -0.94
CA PHE A 158 -18.41 6.54 0.31
C PHE A 158 -19.58 5.57 0.06
N ASP A 159 -20.34 5.71 -1.02
CA ASP A 159 -21.41 4.78 -1.41
C ASP A 159 -20.83 3.37 -1.59
N ARG A 160 -19.67 3.26 -2.26
CA ARG A 160 -18.97 1.98 -2.44
C ARG A 160 -18.51 1.38 -1.11
N LEU A 161 -18.01 2.21 -0.20
CA LEU A 161 -17.52 1.77 1.13
C LEU A 161 -18.67 1.37 2.07
N SER A 162 -19.76 2.12 2.06
CA SER A 162 -20.92 1.91 2.94
C SER A 162 -21.97 0.96 2.35
N LYS A 163 -21.89 0.64 1.06
CA LYS A 163 -22.91 -0.09 0.29
C LYS A 163 -24.27 0.63 0.28
N THR A 164 -24.24 1.96 0.29
CA THR A 164 -25.44 2.80 0.25
C THR A 164 -25.74 3.26 -1.17
N SER A 165 -27.02 3.25 -1.55
CA SER A 165 -27.46 3.77 -2.85
C SER A 165 -27.39 5.31 -2.89
N PRO A 166 -27.09 5.94 -4.05
CA PRO A 166 -27.07 7.39 -4.17
C PRO A 166 -28.36 8.11 -3.76
N VAL A 167 -29.51 7.44 -3.87
CA VAL A 167 -30.83 8.00 -3.51
C VAL A 167 -31.13 7.95 -2.02
N ASP A 168 -30.43 7.08 -1.27
CA ASP A 168 -30.69 6.81 0.15
C ASP A 168 -29.62 7.44 1.07
N ARG A 169 -28.77 8.32 0.54
CA ARG A 169 -27.62 8.89 1.25
C ARG A 169 -28.05 9.66 2.50
N ASN A 170 -27.47 9.31 3.63
CA ASN A 170 -27.64 10.00 4.89
C ASN A 170 -26.29 10.45 5.50
N PRO A 171 -26.21 11.63 6.16
CA PRO A 171 -25.01 12.03 6.89
C PRO A 171 -24.50 11.00 7.91
N SER A 172 -25.42 10.20 8.47
CA SER A 172 -25.15 9.14 9.43
C SER A 172 -24.89 7.77 8.81
N ASP A 173 -24.83 7.63 7.48
CA ASP A 173 -24.39 6.37 6.87
C ASP A 173 -23.00 6.01 7.38
N HIS A 174 -22.77 4.74 7.70
CA HIS A 174 -21.51 4.27 8.26
C HIS A 174 -20.82 3.28 7.33
N ILE A 175 -19.49 3.34 7.28
CA ILE A 175 -18.70 2.22 6.75
C ILE A 175 -18.91 1.03 7.70
N PRO A 176 -19.41 -0.12 7.21
CA PRO A 176 -19.73 -1.25 8.07
C PRO A 176 -18.46 -1.92 8.59
N LYS A 177 -18.54 -2.45 9.82
CA LYS A 177 -17.47 -3.24 10.45
C LYS A 177 -17.00 -4.41 9.57
N ARG A 178 -17.91 -4.96 8.77
CA ARG A 178 -17.67 -6.05 7.82
C ARG A 178 -16.56 -5.73 6.80
N LEU A 179 -16.41 -4.47 6.36
CA LEU A 179 -15.32 -4.10 5.44
C LEU A 179 -13.96 -4.42 6.06
N PHE A 180 -13.75 -4.06 7.33
CA PHE A 180 -12.49 -4.32 8.04
C PHE A 180 -12.22 -5.81 8.25
N GLU A 181 -13.28 -6.61 8.42
CA GLU A 181 -13.18 -8.08 8.47
C GLU A 181 -12.79 -8.67 7.11
N VAL A 182 -13.36 -8.17 6.02
CA VAL A 182 -12.96 -8.55 4.66
C VAL A 182 -11.50 -8.20 4.39
N LEU A 183 -11.05 -7.00 4.77
CA LEU A 183 -9.65 -6.59 4.63
C LEU A 183 -8.69 -7.47 5.44
N GLU A 184 -9.04 -7.80 6.68
CA GLU A 184 -8.27 -8.70 7.53
C GLU A 184 -8.18 -10.10 6.91
N ASN A 185 -9.32 -10.65 6.47
CA ASN A 185 -9.39 -11.96 5.83
C ASN A 185 -8.60 -12.01 4.51
N HIS A 186 -8.62 -10.93 3.72
CA HIS A 186 -7.86 -10.82 2.47
C HIS A 186 -6.34 -10.93 2.70
N VAL A 187 -5.84 -10.35 3.79
CA VAL A 187 -4.41 -10.50 4.13
C VAL A 187 -4.15 -11.89 4.70
N GLN A 188 -5.04 -12.44 5.52
CA GLN A 188 -4.86 -13.78 6.10
C GLN A 188 -4.86 -14.88 5.03
N SER A 189 -5.67 -14.76 3.98
CA SER A 189 -5.75 -15.73 2.89
C SER A 189 -4.51 -15.73 1.98
N SER A 190 -3.63 -14.72 2.10
CA SER A 190 -2.43 -14.60 1.26
C SER A 190 -1.32 -15.62 1.56
N GLY A 191 -1.42 -16.36 2.67
CA GLY A 191 -0.34 -17.20 3.19
C GLY A 191 0.54 -16.51 4.24
N ILE A 192 0.21 -15.26 4.63
CA ILE A 192 1.00 -14.45 5.58
C ILE A 192 1.32 -15.16 6.89
N GLY A 193 0.41 -15.99 7.41
CA GLY A 193 0.61 -16.74 8.65
C GLY A 193 1.79 -17.71 8.55
N LYS A 194 1.97 -18.37 7.40
CA LYS A 194 3.11 -19.27 7.15
C LYS A 194 4.43 -18.51 7.21
N VAL A 195 4.48 -17.34 6.55
CA VAL A 195 5.67 -16.48 6.51
C VAL A 195 6.03 -15.96 7.90
N ILE A 196 5.04 -15.52 8.68
CA ILE A 196 5.26 -15.02 10.05
C ILE A 196 5.73 -16.14 10.98
N ASN A 197 5.10 -17.30 10.93
CA ASN A 197 5.48 -18.44 11.77
C ASN A 197 6.89 -18.93 11.45
N TRP A 198 7.24 -19.01 10.16
CA TRP A 198 8.61 -19.31 9.73
C TRP A 198 9.62 -18.26 10.25
N CYS A 199 9.27 -16.97 10.18
CA CYS A 199 10.10 -15.91 10.73
C CYS A 199 10.32 -16.05 12.24
N HIS A 200 9.26 -16.37 13.01
CA HIS A 200 9.40 -16.62 14.44
C HIS A 200 10.38 -17.75 14.74
N GLN A 201 10.30 -18.85 14.00
CA GLN A 201 11.10 -20.04 14.27
C GLN A 201 12.56 -19.94 13.82
N TYR A 202 12.80 -19.43 12.61
CA TYR A 202 14.12 -19.54 11.94
C TYR A 202 14.89 -18.23 11.89
N VAL A 203 14.24 -17.10 12.17
CA VAL A 203 14.86 -15.77 12.09
C VAL A 203 14.90 -15.09 13.45
N ALA A 204 13.77 -15.07 14.17
CA ALA A 204 13.66 -14.34 15.44
C ALA A 204 14.13 -15.15 16.64
N HIS A 205 14.00 -16.48 16.58
CA HIS A 205 14.41 -17.41 17.62
C HIS A 205 15.25 -18.53 17.01
N ALA A 206 16.04 -19.24 17.82
CA ALA A 206 16.61 -20.54 17.44
C ALA A 206 15.61 -21.62 17.89
N GLY A 207 14.46 -21.67 17.21
CA GLY A 207 13.39 -22.60 17.57
C GLY A 207 13.82 -24.06 17.42
N ASP A 208 13.30 -24.94 18.28
CA ASP A 208 13.54 -26.39 18.19
C ASP A 208 12.97 -26.93 16.86
N PRO A 209 13.81 -27.48 15.95
CA PRO A 209 13.36 -28.00 14.66
C PRO A 209 12.45 -29.23 14.79
N ASP A 210 12.47 -29.94 15.92
CA ASP A 210 11.68 -31.16 16.13
C ASP A 210 10.26 -30.89 16.68
N HIS A 211 9.95 -29.64 17.02
CA HIS A 211 8.66 -29.28 17.59
C HIS A 211 7.54 -29.29 16.53
N SER A 212 6.43 -29.95 16.83
CA SER A 212 5.38 -30.35 15.86
C SER A 212 4.72 -29.20 15.09
N ILE A 213 4.57 -28.02 15.70
CA ILE A 213 3.98 -26.82 15.07
C ILE A 213 4.81 -26.31 13.88
N TRP A 214 6.08 -26.70 13.82
CA TRP A 214 7.09 -26.07 12.97
C TRP A 214 7.54 -26.93 11.78
N LYS A 215 7.34 -28.25 11.89
CA LYS A 215 7.92 -29.27 10.99
C LYS A 215 7.50 -29.10 9.52
N ASP A 216 6.36 -28.46 9.28
CA ASP A 216 5.77 -28.27 7.95
C ASP A 216 5.81 -26.82 7.44
N LEU A 217 6.52 -25.91 8.13
CA LEU A 217 6.62 -24.50 7.72
C LEU A 217 7.69 -24.30 6.65
N ASN A 218 7.25 -24.32 5.40
CA ASN A 218 8.08 -23.96 4.27
C ASN A 218 7.39 -22.89 3.40
N PRO A 219 7.51 -21.58 3.75
CA PRO A 219 6.92 -20.52 2.95
C PRO A 219 7.60 -20.47 1.58
N THR A 220 6.80 -20.39 0.53
CA THR A 220 7.28 -20.25 -0.84
C THR A 220 7.50 -18.77 -1.19
N TRP A 221 8.22 -18.51 -2.29
CA TRP A 221 8.28 -17.15 -2.87
C TRP A 221 6.88 -16.62 -3.23
N GLY A 222 5.96 -17.50 -3.61
CA GLY A 222 4.56 -17.16 -3.86
C GLY A 222 3.85 -16.67 -2.60
N ASP A 223 4.08 -17.28 -1.45
CA ASP A 223 3.50 -16.84 -0.17
C ASP A 223 4.02 -15.44 0.22
N ILE A 224 5.32 -15.18 0.01
CA ILE A 224 5.92 -13.85 0.26
C ILE A 224 5.31 -12.80 -0.68
N GLU A 225 5.28 -13.07 -1.99
CA GLU A 225 4.75 -12.11 -2.97
C GLU A 225 3.25 -11.84 -2.77
N SER A 226 2.48 -12.88 -2.48
CA SER A 226 1.05 -12.76 -2.15
C SER A 226 0.84 -11.93 -0.88
N SER A 227 1.65 -12.15 0.15
CA SER A 227 1.61 -11.36 1.39
C SER A 227 1.95 -9.89 1.12
N GLN A 228 3.00 -9.60 0.36
CA GLN A 228 3.36 -8.23 -0.03
C GLN A 228 2.24 -7.53 -0.80
N ARG A 229 1.63 -8.24 -1.76
CA ARG A 229 0.54 -7.73 -2.60
C ARG A 229 -0.68 -7.37 -1.77
N THR A 230 -1.16 -8.31 -0.95
CA THR A 230 -2.35 -8.08 -0.12
C THR A 230 -2.13 -6.99 0.93
N LEU A 231 -0.95 -6.92 1.55
CA LEU A 231 -0.58 -5.82 2.45
C LEU A 231 -0.61 -4.46 1.74
N ALA A 232 -0.05 -4.36 0.53
CA ALA A 232 -0.05 -3.13 -0.26
C ALA A 232 -1.47 -2.71 -0.67
N GLN A 233 -2.30 -3.65 -1.10
CA GLN A 233 -3.70 -3.42 -1.46
C GLN A 233 -4.50 -2.89 -0.27
N VAL A 234 -4.41 -3.56 0.88
CA VAL A 234 -5.11 -3.10 2.09
C VAL A 234 -4.58 -1.75 2.55
N ALA A 235 -3.27 -1.50 2.47
CA ALA A 235 -2.72 -0.20 2.81
C ALA A 235 -3.28 0.92 1.91
N GLN A 236 -3.40 0.67 0.60
CA GLN A 236 -4.00 1.60 -0.36
C GLN A 236 -5.48 1.85 -0.10
N ILE A 237 -6.25 0.78 0.19
CA ILE A 237 -7.67 0.93 0.54
C ILE A 237 -7.80 1.75 1.82
N LEU A 238 -7.01 1.49 2.86
CA LEU A 238 -7.10 2.26 4.09
C LEU A 238 -6.70 3.73 3.91
N SER A 239 -5.55 4.00 3.27
CA SER A 239 -5.06 5.38 3.15
C SER A 239 -5.85 6.20 2.14
N GLY A 240 -6.12 5.66 0.96
CA GLY A 240 -6.78 6.37 -0.13
C GLY A 240 -8.31 6.34 -0.03
N PHE A 241 -8.89 5.19 0.33
CA PHE A 241 -10.34 4.98 0.21
C PHE A 241 -11.02 5.23 1.55
N VAL A 242 -10.62 4.55 2.62
CA VAL A 242 -11.30 4.64 3.93
C VAL A 242 -11.00 5.97 4.64
N LEU A 243 -9.74 6.39 4.62
CA LEU A 243 -9.33 7.64 5.28
C LEU A 243 -9.48 8.88 4.38
N ASN A 244 -9.82 8.72 3.09
CA ASN A 244 -9.83 9.81 2.12
C ASN A 244 -8.53 10.64 2.17
N GLY A 245 -7.39 9.96 2.37
CA GLY A 245 -6.08 10.58 2.51
C GLY A 245 -5.28 10.47 1.22
N PRO A 246 -3.97 10.75 1.28
CA PRO A 246 -3.09 10.50 0.15
C PRO A 246 -3.12 9.02 -0.23
N ALA A 247 -3.57 8.75 -1.45
CA ALA A 247 -3.39 7.47 -2.12
C ALA A 247 -1.98 7.43 -2.71
N SER A 248 -1.30 6.28 -2.61
CA SER A 248 -0.02 6.15 -3.29
C SER A 248 -0.28 6.03 -4.79
N ALA A 249 0.34 6.90 -5.59
CA ALA A 249 0.26 6.82 -7.05
C ALA A 249 1.12 5.69 -7.61
N GLN A 250 2.11 5.20 -6.85
CA GLN A 250 2.96 4.08 -7.23
C GLN A 250 3.33 3.28 -5.98
N LEU A 251 3.45 1.96 -6.11
CA LEU A 251 3.94 1.12 -5.01
C LEU A 251 5.47 1.14 -4.96
N VAL A 252 6.12 1.24 -6.12
CA VAL A 252 7.57 1.33 -6.20
C VAL A 252 8.02 2.78 -6.12
N PRO A 253 8.90 3.14 -5.18
CA PRO A 253 9.47 4.48 -5.13
C PRO A 253 10.30 4.80 -6.38
N THR A 254 10.12 6.02 -6.92
CA THR A 254 11.00 6.56 -7.95
C THR A 254 12.42 6.71 -7.42
N ALA A 255 13.37 6.00 -8.00
CA ALA A 255 14.76 6.14 -7.61
C ALA A 255 15.29 7.53 -7.93
N GLN A 256 16.07 8.07 -7.00
CA GLN A 256 16.73 9.38 -7.10
C GLN A 256 18.19 9.26 -7.57
N TYR A 257 18.61 8.06 -7.97
CA TYR A 257 19.99 7.72 -8.37
C TYR A 257 19.98 6.64 -9.46
N ASP A 258 21.08 6.48 -10.21
CA ASP A 258 21.19 5.34 -11.15
C ASP A 258 21.42 4.05 -10.37
N ARG A 259 20.39 3.21 -10.33
CA ARG A 259 20.40 1.93 -9.62
C ARG A 259 21.33 0.89 -10.23
N PHE A 260 21.80 1.14 -11.44
CA PHE A 260 22.70 0.26 -12.18
C PHE A 260 24.13 0.81 -12.24
N GLU A 261 24.41 1.93 -11.57
CA GLU A 261 25.75 2.50 -11.49
C GLU A 261 26.76 1.43 -11.02
N TYR A 262 27.90 1.35 -11.71
CA TYR A 262 28.98 0.38 -11.52
C TYR A 262 28.71 -1.05 -12.00
N LEU A 263 27.47 -1.42 -12.33
CA LEU A 263 27.19 -2.74 -12.90
C LEU A 263 27.77 -2.89 -14.31
N GLU A 264 28.03 -1.78 -15.02
CA GLU A 264 28.70 -1.76 -16.32
C GLU A 264 30.15 -2.23 -16.28
N LYS A 265 30.75 -2.31 -15.08
CA LYS A 265 32.10 -2.85 -14.87
C LYS A 265 32.08 -4.36 -14.62
N VAL A 266 30.90 -4.93 -14.43
CA VAL A 266 30.70 -6.30 -13.95
C VAL A 266 30.08 -7.18 -15.02
N VAL A 267 29.21 -6.61 -15.85
CA VAL A 267 28.48 -7.30 -16.92
C VAL A 267 28.45 -6.45 -18.19
N ASP A 268 28.16 -7.07 -19.33
CA ASP A 268 28.14 -6.36 -20.60
C ASP A 268 26.90 -5.45 -20.77
N ARG A 269 26.93 -4.61 -21.81
CA ARG A 269 25.87 -3.65 -22.09
C ARG A 269 24.54 -4.31 -22.43
N GLU A 270 24.55 -5.48 -23.06
CA GLU A 270 23.34 -6.21 -23.44
C GLU A 270 22.65 -6.77 -22.19
N THR A 271 23.42 -7.37 -21.28
CA THR A 271 22.96 -7.86 -19.98
C THR A 271 22.39 -6.73 -19.13
N LEU A 272 23.06 -5.56 -19.08
CA LEU A 272 22.52 -4.39 -18.39
C LEU A 272 21.19 -3.93 -18.99
N GLN A 273 21.07 -3.92 -20.33
CA GLN A 273 19.84 -3.52 -20.98
C GLN A 273 18.69 -4.48 -20.63
N LYS A 274 18.94 -5.80 -20.64
CA LYS A 274 17.97 -6.81 -20.21
C LYS A 274 17.59 -6.64 -18.74
N ALA A 275 18.54 -6.34 -17.86
CA ALA A 275 18.29 -6.09 -16.45
C ALA A 275 17.43 -4.82 -16.22
N ARG A 276 17.67 -3.75 -16.99
CA ARG A 276 16.84 -2.52 -16.97
C ARG A 276 15.41 -2.81 -17.44
N MET A 277 15.25 -3.58 -18.52
CA MET A 277 13.94 -4.00 -19.01
C MET A 277 13.18 -4.85 -17.98
N LYS A 278 13.87 -5.83 -17.36
CA LYS A 278 13.25 -6.65 -16.31
C LYS A 278 12.86 -5.83 -15.10
N ARG A 279 13.71 -4.86 -14.71
CA ARG A 279 13.38 -3.95 -13.61
C ARG A 279 12.10 -3.17 -13.91
N ALA A 280 11.97 -2.61 -15.11
CA ALA A 280 10.76 -1.91 -15.52
C ALA A 280 9.52 -2.83 -15.48
N GLU A 281 9.63 -4.05 -15.99
CA GLU A 281 8.54 -5.06 -15.93
C GLU A 281 8.12 -5.36 -14.48
N LEU A 282 9.09 -5.53 -13.57
CA LEU A 282 8.81 -5.75 -12.15
C LEU A 282 8.15 -4.51 -11.53
N GLU A 283 8.60 -3.31 -11.88
CA GLU A 283 8.01 -2.06 -11.39
C GLU A 283 6.56 -1.91 -11.81
N ASP A 284 6.27 -2.12 -13.09
CA ASP A 284 4.91 -2.11 -13.63
C ASP A 284 4.04 -3.17 -12.96
N ASN A 285 4.59 -4.37 -12.76
CA ASN A 285 3.87 -5.43 -12.04
C ASN A 285 3.52 -5.01 -10.61
N ARG A 286 4.47 -4.50 -9.82
CA ARG A 286 4.20 -4.07 -8.43
C ARG A 286 3.27 -2.87 -8.37
N ASN A 287 3.43 -1.90 -9.27
CA ASN A 287 2.56 -0.74 -9.34
C ASN A 287 1.12 -1.15 -9.67
N SER A 288 0.92 -2.16 -10.52
CA SER A 288 -0.43 -2.68 -10.84
C SER A 288 -1.19 -3.22 -9.62
N TRP A 289 -0.49 -3.63 -8.55
CA TRP A 289 -1.13 -4.21 -7.36
C TRP A 289 -2.02 -3.24 -6.62
N ILE A 290 -1.72 -1.94 -6.68
CA ILE A 290 -2.44 -0.88 -5.96
C ILE A 290 -3.34 -0.04 -6.89
N MET A 291 -3.51 -0.49 -8.14
CA MET A 291 -4.26 0.19 -9.19
C MET A 291 -5.58 -0.53 -9.47
N GLY A 292 -6.50 0.19 -10.13
CA GLY A 292 -7.79 -0.35 -10.55
C GLY A 292 -8.79 -0.49 -9.40
N ASP A 293 -9.75 -1.41 -9.57
CA ASP A 293 -10.82 -1.61 -8.59
C ASP A 293 -10.40 -2.53 -7.42
N LEU A 294 -9.70 -1.94 -6.45
CA LEU A 294 -9.26 -2.65 -5.26
C LEU A 294 -10.39 -3.16 -4.36
N LEU A 295 -11.55 -2.49 -4.35
CA LEU A 295 -12.71 -2.97 -3.60
C LEU A 295 -13.29 -4.23 -4.27
N GLY A 296 -13.35 -4.25 -5.60
CA GLY A 296 -13.69 -5.44 -6.37
C GLY A 296 -12.73 -6.61 -6.13
N VAL A 297 -11.41 -6.34 -6.04
CA VAL A 297 -10.38 -7.36 -5.77
C VAL A 297 -10.61 -8.09 -4.45
N ILE A 298 -11.10 -7.39 -3.42
CA ILE A 298 -11.41 -7.99 -2.11
C ILE A 298 -12.86 -8.51 -2.03
N CYS A 299 -13.58 -8.54 -3.15
CA CYS A 299 -14.99 -8.88 -3.24
C CYS A 299 -15.87 -8.04 -2.29
N TRP A 300 -15.50 -6.75 -2.11
CA TRP A 300 -16.31 -5.78 -1.38
C TRP A 300 -17.37 -5.20 -2.30
#